data_AF-A0AAI8YAH0-F1
#
_entry.id   AF-A0AAI8YAH0-F1
#
_cell.length_a   1.000
_cell.length_b   1.000
_cell.length_c   1.000
_cell.angle_alpha   90.00
_cell.angle_beta   90.00
_cell.angle_gamma   90.00
#
_symmetry.space_group_name_H-M   'P 1'
#
loop_
_entity.id
_entity.type
_entity.pdbx_description
1 polymer ?
#
loop_
_entity_poly.entity_id
_entity_poly.type
_entity_poly.pdbx_seq_one_letter_code
_entity_poly.pdbx_strand_id
1 'polypeptide(L)'
;MHSHHHHQQQYDDSTLTLTSIGTPDPFVTRAGGLFYFTFTTGNRIEIWSSRSLADIESAATRHVIWTPSPFTDTEASADLWAPELHAVRGRWYIYYAAAHPERGNASHRMYVLGGPPADEDPCQGQWEFLGRISGTPDGQWAIDGTVFEIDGNLYMAYSGWPLEDSGRESDLVQQLFIVRLKDPTRADSAPVLISRSDRDWEISRDDKGEHGINEGPQFLCSPSGLGDGGNGSRNGHGHGNGIADGILDVYHNGKGGIRILDGNGSANVSGTTTASWRGLVYSCAGSWTHEYKMASLQFLGGDPLAPASWRKSAAPLIETAEGGRGPFGPGHGSFLDLGDGQVVAVYHATDRPTDGWENRRARVQRVAFTPEGPYMGKAFGMEAKDNGKGNGKAGRLLGRLKAKVKGAGGREDNPLGEESLRALLEGRTVANGNHGPDSAFCSAQHDFACIVYITTMRLLHAKTEKLHEFFDDQIPEYAILSHTWLDDEVKFQDMNPGKIRGCCQEAIRDGLEWVWVDTCCIDSTSSTELQEAINSMYDWYGNSEVCYAYLADVPAGQDAHRPDSKFRKSRWFTRGWTLQELLAPTSLQLLDQDWNLVGYRDDLAQVVESSTGHL
;
A
#
# COMPACT_ATOMS: atom_id res chain seq x y z
N MET A 1 27.02 -42.05 -0.52
CA MET A 1 25.85 -41.49 -1.22
C MET A 1 24.95 -40.85 -0.19
N HIS A 2 25.08 -39.54 0.03
CA HIS A 2 24.11 -38.75 0.80
C HIS A 2 23.66 -37.66 -0.14
N SER A 3 22.43 -37.79 -0.64
CA SER A 3 21.77 -36.76 -1.44
C SER A 3 21.36 -35.63 -0.51
N HIS A 4 21.96 -34.46 -0.68
CA HIS A 4 21.40 -33.23 -0.13
C HIS A 4 20.11 -32.94 -0.89
N HIS A 5 18.97 -33.19 -0.25
CA HIS A 5 17.71 -32.60 -0.67
C HIS A 5 17.78 -31.11 -0.36
N HIS A 6 17.98 -30.29 -1.39
CA HIS A 6 17.64 -28.88 -1.34
C HIS A 6 16.14 -28.79 -1.13
N HIS A 7 15.72 -28.33 0.05
CA HIS A 7 14.36 -27.83 0.24
C HIS A 7 14.24 -26.55 -0.59
N GLN A 8 13.67 -26.64 -1.79
CA GLN A 8 13.08 -25.47 -2.45
C GLN A 8 12.00 -24.94 -1.51
N GLN A 9 12.09 -23.67 -1.09
CA GLN A 9 10.97 -23.01 -0.41
C GLN A 9 9.76 -23.09 -1.35
N GLN A 10 8.72 -23.77 -0.89
CA GLN A 10 7.46 -23.89 -1.61
C GLN A 10 6.75 -22.53 -1.55
N TYR A 11 6.30 -22.01 -2.70
CA TYR A 11 5.48 -20.80 -2.76
C TYR A 11 4.22 -20.97 -1.90
N ASP A 12 3.90 -19.93 -1.14
CA ASP A 12 2.71 -19.85 -0.29
C ASP A 12 1.54 -19.31 -1.11
N ASP A 13 0.62 -20.21 -1.47
CA ASP A 13 -0.60 -19.93 -2.24
C ASP A 13 -1.80 -19.56 -1.36
N SER A 14 -1.58 -19.30 -0.07
CA SER A 14 -2.63 -18.91 0.88
C SER A 14 -3.41 -17.71 0.37
N THR A 15 -4.73 -17.85 0.33
CA THR A 15 -5.67 -16.79 -0.05
C THR A 15 -6.51 -16.39 1.15
N LEU A 16 -6.59 -15.08 1.40
CA LEU A 16 -7.45 -14.50 2.42
C LEU A 16 -8.67 -13.84 1.76
N THR A 17 -9.87 -14.09 2.30
CA THR A 17 -11.09 -13.36 1.92
C THR A 17 -11.16 -12.05 2.69
N LEU A 18 -11.18 -10.94 1.97
CA LEU A 18 -11.21 -9.60 2.54
C LEU A 18 -12.63 -9.14 2.87
N THR A 19 -13.62 -9.62 2.11
CA THR A 19 -15.02 -9.19 2.27
C THR A 19 -16.00 -10.37 2.24
N SER A 20 -16.99 -10.31 3.12
CA SER A 20 -18.13 -11.23 3.20
C SER A 20 -19.25 -10.86 2.21
N ILE A 21 -19.28 -9.62 1.75
CA ILE A 21 -20.18 -9.12 0.68
C ILE A 21 -19.47 -9.05 -0.66
N GLY A 22 -20.27 -8.97 -1.73
CA GLY A 22 -19.77 -8.75 -3.09
C GLY A 22 -19.11 -7.37 -3.21
N THR A 23 -17.84 -7.37 -3.63
CA THR A 23 -17.01 -6.19 -3.89
C THR A 23 -16.27 -6.42 -5.21
N PRO A 24 -17.01 -6.49 -6.33
CA PRO A 24 -16.41 -6.78 -7.62
C PRO A 24 -15.44 -5.69 -8.07
N ASP A 25 -14.46 -6.11 -8.85
CA ASP A 25 -13.45 -5.22 -9.45
C ASP A 25 -12.67 -4.41 -8.38
N PRO A 26 -12.08 -5.09 -7.37
CA PRO A 26 -11.45 -4.41 -6.25
C PRO A 26 -10.13 -3.76 -6.66
N PHE A 27 -10.03 -2.46 -6.40
CA PHE A 27 -8.79 -1.70 -6.56
C PHE A 27 -8.30 -1.20 -5.21
N VAL A 28 -7.00 -1.37 -4.94
CA VAL A 28 -6.38 -0.93 -3.69
C VAL A 28 -5.12 -0.13 -3.95
N THR A 29 -5.02 1.04 -3.32
CA THR A 29 -3.79 1.83 -3.21
C THR A 29 -3.52 2.17 -1.74
N ARG A 30 -2.32 2.68 -1.43
CA ARG A 30 -1.91 3.05 -0.08
C ARG A 30 -1.27 4.43 -0.06
N ALA A 31 -1.72 5.30 0.82
CA ALA A 31 -1.10 6.60 1.09
C ALA A 31 -1.35 7.03 2.54
N GLY A 32 -0.43 7.80 3.13
CA GLY A 32 -0.59 8.31 4.51
C GLY A 32 -0.79 7.22 5.58
N GLY A 33 -0.24 6.01 5.37
CA GLY A 33 -0.42 4.87 6.27
C GLY A 33 -1.83 4.26 6.26
N LEU A 34 -2.65 4.57 5.24
CA LEU A 34 -3.98 4.02 5.03
C LEU A 34 -4.04 3.27 3.69
N PHE A 35 -4.78 2.17 3.67
CA PHE A 35 -5.27 1.52 2.48
C PHE A 35 -6.57 2.21 2.04
N TYR A 36 -6.67 2.48 0.74
CA TYR A 36 -7.86 2.98 0.08
C TYR A 36 -8.37 1.91 -0.88
N PHE A 37 -9.56 1.40 -0.61
CA PHE A 37 -10.19 0.30 -1.31
C PHE A 37 -11.42 0.81 -2.07
N THR A 38 -11.43 0.66 -3.38
CA THR A 38 -12.56 0.97 -4.27
C THR A 38 -13.02 -0.30 -4.99
N PHE A 39 -14.29 -0.33 -5.39
CA PHE A 39 -14.90 -1.48 -6.07
C PHE A 39 -16.16 -1.04 -6.80
N THR A 40 -16.66 -1.88 -7.71
CA THR A 40 -17.89 -1.63 -8.46
C THR A 40 -19.10 -1.64 -7.52
N THR A 41 -19.79 -0.50 -7.42
CA THR A 41 -21.10 -0.39 -6.72
C THR A 41 -22.29 -0.23 -7.68
N GLY A 42 -22.03 0.10 -8.94
CA GLY A 42 -23.04 0.28 -10.00
C GLY A 42 -23.73 1.65 -10.01
N ASN A 43 -23.84 2.36 -8.88
CA ASN A 43 -24.60 3.61 -8.80
C ASN A 43 -23.87 4.79 -8.13
N ARG A 44 -22.68 4.58 -7.59
CA ARG A 44 -21.85 5.60 -6.95
C ARG A 44 -20.38 5.20 -7.00
N ILE A 45 -19.51 6.14 -6.70
CA ILE A 45 -18.11 5.87 -6.38
C ILE A 45 -17.95 6.06 -4.88
N GLU A 46 -17.39 5.06 -4.21
CA GLU A 46 -17.06 5.12 -2.79
C GLU A 46 -15.65 4.59 -2.53
N ILE A 47 -15.02 5.11 -1.49
CA ILE A 47 -13.72 4.68 -1.00
C ILE A 47 -13.89 4.13 0.41
N TRP A 48 -13.35 2.95 0.68
CA TRP A 48 -13.18 2.41 2.03
C TRP A 48 -11.74 2.68 2.46
N SER A 49 -11.56 3.35 3.60
CA SER A 49 -10.24 3.72 4.14
C SER A 49 -9.97 3.00 5.45
N SER A 50 -8.80 2.36 5.59
CA SER A 50 -8.42 1.60 6.78
C SER A 50 -6.91 1.50 6.95
N ARG A 51 -6.42 1.34 8.19
CA ARG A 51 -5.01 0.98 8.45
C ARG A 51 -4.70 -0.50 8.22
N SER A 52 -5.73 -1.35 8.18
CA SER A 52 -5.59 -2.79 7.93
C SER A 52 -6.40 -3.17 6.70
N LEU A 53 -5.74 -3.81 5.73
CA LEU A 53 -6.40 -4.39 4.57
C LEU A 53 -7.01 -5.77 4.91
N ALA A 54 -6.44 -6.51 5.86
CA ALA A 54 -6.93 -7.84 6.25
C ALA A 54 -8.36 -7.81 6.79
N ASP A 55 -8.75 -6.73 7.47
CA ASP A 55 -10.06 -6.56 8.09
C ASP A 55 -10.86 -5.40 7.48
N ILE A 56 -10.57 -5.06 6.22
CA ILE A 56 -11.08 -3.86 5.52
C ILE A 56 -12.59 -3.68 5.65
N GLU A 57 -13.40 -4.74 5.55
CA GLU A 57 -14.86 -4.63 5.65
C GLU A 57 -15.35 -4.15 7.03
N SER A 58 -14.67 -4.57 8.09
CA SER A 58 -15.08 -4.27 9.47
C SER A 58 -14.40 -3.02 10.03
N ALA A 59 -13.17 -2.74 9.61
CA ALA A 59 -12.34 -1.67 10.13
C ALA A 59 -12.45 -0.36 9.32
N ALA A 60 -12.89 -0.42 8.06
CA ALA A 60 -12.87 0.76 7.21
C ALA A 60 -13.90 1.82 7.58
N THR A 61 -13.49 3.08 7.44
CA THR A 61 -14.42 4.20 7.27
C THR A 61 -14.82 4.27 5.79
N ARG A 62 -16.13 4.34 5.52
CA ARG A 62 -16.70 4.34 4.16
C ARG A 62 -17.08 5.76 3.74
N HIS A 63 -16.63 6.16 2.56
CA HIS A 63 -16.82 7.51 2.03
C HIS A 63 -17.45 7.44 0.66
N VAL A 64 -18.68 7.95 0.51
CA VAL A 64 -19.30 8.12 -0.81
C VAL A 64 -18.72 9.39 -1.43
N ILE A 65 -17.89 9.21 -2.45
CA ILE A 65 -17.13 10.28 -3.09
C ILE A 65 -17.95 10.96 -4.18
N TRP A 66 -18.66 10.17 -4.97
CA TRP A 66 -19.42 10.68 -6.10
C TRP A 66 -20.70 9.89 -6.29
N THR A 67 -21.80 10.60 -6.54
CA THR A 67 -23.05 10.01 -7.03
C THR A 67 -23.47 10.82 -8.25
N PRO A 68 -23.43 10.23 -9.46
CA PRO A 68 -23.73 10.97 -10.67
C PRO A 68 -25.20 11.39 -10.67
N SER A 69 -25.46 12.62 -11.10
CA SER A 69 -26.81 13.10 -11.32
C SER A 69 -27.27 12.66 -12.71
N PRO A 70 -28.38 11.92 -12.84
CA PRO A 70 -28.87 11.48 -14.15
C PRO A 70 -29.34 12.64 -15.05
N PHE A 71 -29.44 13.86 -14.52
CA PHE A 71 -29.86 15.04 -15.26
C PHE A 71 -28.70 15.91 -15.77
N THR A 72 -27.56 15.87 -15.07
CA THR A 72 -26.38 16.72 -15.39
C THR A 72 -25.20 15.90 -15.89
N ASP A 73 -25.10 14.65 -15.46
CA ASP A 73 -24.02 13.71 -15.78
C ASP A 73 -24.56 12.54 -16.60
N THR A 74 -25.61 12.76 -17.38
CA THR A 74 -26.41 11.71 -18.04
C THR A 74 -25.57 10.75 -18.89
N GLU A 75 -24.47 11.22 -19.47
CA GLU A 75 -23.54 10.39 -20.25
C GLU A 75 -22.78 9.34 -19.39
N ALA A 76 -22.70 9.54 -18.07
CA ALA A 76 -21.89 8.80 -17.11
C ALA A 76 -22.65 8.46 -15.81
N SER A 77 -23.97 8.21 -15.90
CA SER A 77 -24.84 8.10 -14.71
C SER A 77 -25.49 6.73 -14.51
N ALA A 78 -25.19 5.74 -15.34
CA ALA A 78 -25.65 4.36 -15.21
C ALA A 78 -24.47 3.39 -15.21
N ASP A 79 -24.64 2.25 -14.54
CA ASP A 79 -23.69 1.14 -14.58
C ASP A 79 -22.24 1.57 -14.28
N LEU A 80 -22.03 2.22 -13.14
CA LEU A 80 -20.70 2.69 -12.73
C LEU A 80 -19.82 1.50 -12.33
N TRP A 81 -18.78 1.23 -13.13
CA TRP A 81 -17.93 0.05 -13.01
C TRP A 81 -16.45 0.41 -12.78
N ALA A 82 -15.77 -0.47 -12.06
CA ALA A 82 -14.32 -0.55 -11.85
C ALA A 82 -13.63 0.78 -11.56
N PRO A 83 -14.01 1.49 -10.48
CA PRO A 83 -13.31 2.72 -10.10
C PRO A 83 -11.90 2.42 -9.57
N GLU A 84 -10.89 3.08 -10.14
CA GLU A 84 -9.50 3.03 -9.68
C GLU A 84 -9.02 4.38 -9.18
N LEU A 85 -8.49 4.43 -7.96
CA LEU A 85 -7.95 5.64 -7.32
C LEU A 85 -6.44 5.78 -7.58
N HIS A 86 -6.03 6.77 -8.37
CA HIS A 86 -4.63 6.99 -8.74
C HIS A 86 -4.14 8.37 -8.29
N ALA A 87 -2.93 8.44 -7.73
CA ALA A 87 -2.24 9.71 -7.52
C ALA A 87 -1.42 10.03 -8.77
N VAL A 88 -1.90 10.92 -9.64
CA VAL A 88 -1.24 11.25 -10.90
C VAL A 88 -0.70 12.67 -10.85
N ARG A 89 0.63 12.83 -10.99
CA ARG A 89 1.31 14.14 -11.08
C ARG A 89 0.88 15.12 -9.97
N GLY A 90 0.80 14.61 -8.73
CA GLY A 90 0.50 15.40 -7.53
C GLY A 90 -0.98 15.63 -7.23
N ARG A 91 -1.90 14.95 -7.91
CA ARG A 91 -3.35 15.05 -7.65
C ARG A 91 -4.02 13.67 -7.68
N TRP A 92 -5.01 13.46 -6.82
CA TRP A 92 -5.84 12.26 -6.87
C TRP A 92 -6.81 12.29 -8.06
N TYR A 93 -6.97 11.15 -8.71
CA TYR A 93 -7.93 10.92 -9.78
C TYR A 93 -8.64 9.59 -9.57
N ILE A 94 -9.92 9.51 -9.96
CA ILE A 94 -10.63 8.24 -10.07
C ILE A 94 -10.99 8.01 -11.52
N TYR A 95 -10.48 6.93 -12.10
CA TYR A 95 -10.86 6.45 -13.43
C TYR A 95 -11.93 5.38 -13.28
N TYR A 96 -13.01 5.48 -14.03
CA TYR A 96 -14.13 4.54 -13.94
C TYR A 96 -14.86 4.45 -15.28
N ALA A 97 -15.58 3.36 -15.49
CA ALA A 97 -16.48 3.22 -16.63
C ALA A 97 -17.91 3.55 -16.23
N ALA A 98 -18.67 4.14 -17.13
CA ALA A 98 -20.10 4.36 -16.95
C ALA A 98 -20.82 4.43 -18.29
N ALA A 99 -22.12 4.17 -18.26
CA ALA A 99 -23.02 4.25 -19.40
C ALA A 99 -24.02 5.41 -19.27
N HIS A 100 -24.65 5.71 -20.41
CA HIS A 100 -25.84 6.52 -20.48
C HIS A 100 -27.08 5.66 -20.16
N PRO A 101 -27.98 6.09 -19.26
CA PRO A 101 -29.08 5.26 -18.75
C PRO A 101 -30.04 4.79 -19.84
N GLU A 102 -30.27 5.60 -20.88
CA GLU A 102 -31.17 5.22 -21.99
C GLU A 102 -30.49 4.39 -23.09
N ARG A 103 -29.16 4.42 -23.18
CA ARG A 103 -28.40 3.72 -24.23
C ARG A 103 -27.76 2.42 -23.72
N GLY A 104 -27.73 2.23 -22.40
CA GLY A 104 -27.29 1.00 -21.75
C GLY A 104 -25.84 0.65 -22.04
N ASN A 105 -25.53 -0.64 -21.96
CA ASN A 105 -24.16 -1.15 -21.99
C ASN A 105 -23.31 -0.64 -23.17
N ALA A 106 -23.87 -0.58 -24.39
CA ALA A 106 -23.17 -0.15 -25.59
C ALA A 106 -22.60 1.28 -25.51
N SER A 107 -23.12 2.08 -24.58
CA SER A 107 -22.67 3.45 -24.34
C SER A 107 -21.53 3.59 -23.32
N HIS A 108 -21.02 2.50 -22.74
CA HIS A 108 -19.91 2.59 -21.78
C HIS A 108 -18.68 3.29 -22.35
N ARG A 109 -18.17 4.26 -21.61
CA ARG A 109 -16.91 4.97 -21.88
C ARG A 109 -16.12 5.13 -20.58
N MET A 110 -14.85 5.47 -20.73
CA MET A 110 -13.99 5.86 -19.60
C MET A 110 -14.21 7.32 -19.20
N TYR A 111 -14.42 7.52 -17.91
CA TYR A 111 -14.61 8.82 -17.26
C TYR A 111 -13.58 9.01 -16.14
N VAL A 112 -13.38 10.27 -15.76
CA VAL A 112 -12.43 10.64 -14.72
C VAL A 112 -13.03 11.67 -13.76
N LEU A 113 -12.79 11.45 -12.46
CA LEU A 113 -13.00 12.43 -11.40
C LEU A 113 -11.66 13.03 -11.00
N GLY A 114 -11.63 14.33 -10.74
CA GLY A 114 -10.48 15.03 -10.15
C GLY A 114 -10.69 15.22 -8.66
N GLY A 115 -9.79 14.69 -7.84
CA GLY A 115 -9.82 14.80 -6.39
C GLY A 115 -8.94 15.92 -5.85
N PRO A 116 -8.65 15.91 -4.53
CA PRO A 116 -7.72 16.84 -3.91
C PRO A 116 -6.26 16.60 -4.36
N PRO A 117 -5.31 17.49 -3.98
CA PRO A 117 -3.88 17.22 -4.05
C PRO A 117 -3.50 15.86 -3.45
N ALA A 118 -2.47 15.21 -4.01
CA ALA A 118 -2.11 13.84 -3.65
C ALA A 118 -1.49 13.70 -2.25
N ASP A 119 -1.06 14.81 -1.65
CA ASP A 119 -0.58 14.91 -0.27
C ASP A 119 -1.72 15.11 0.76
N GLU A 120 -2.96 15.28 0.29
CA GLU A 120 -4.16 15.32 1.13
C GLU A 120 -4.89 13.96 1.13
N ASP A 121 -5.71 13.73 2.16
CA ASP A 121 -6.57 12.55 2.25
C ASP A 121 -7.67 12.59 1.17
N PRO A 122 -7.70 11.64 0.22
CA PRO A 122 -8.69 11.60 -0.86
C PRO A 122 -10.13 11.45 -0.34
N CYS A 123 -10.32 11.05 0.92
CA CYS A 123 -11.62 10.91 1.56
C CYS A 123 -12.17 12.22 2.18
N GLN A 124 -11.34 13.26 2.32
CA GLN A 124 -11.74 14.53 2.94
C GLN A 124 -11.83 15.69 1.94
N GLY A 125 -11.23 15.54 0.76
CA GLY A 125 -11.22 16.56 -0.28
C GLY A 125 -12.50 16.65 -1.10
N GLN A 126 -12.58 17.70 -1.91
CA GLN A 126 -13.64 17.87 -2.90
C GLN A 126 -13.30 17.13 -4.19
N TRP A 127 -14.32 16.55 -4.81
CA TRP A 127 -14.22 15.84 -6.07
C TRP A 127 -15.02 16.54 -7.15
N GLU A 128 -14.44 16.66 -8.34
CA GLU A 128 -15.09 17.24 -9.51
C GLU A 128 -15.19 16.22 -10.65
N PHE A 129 -16.30 16.26 -11.38
CA PHE A 129 -16.45 15.49 -12.60
C PHE A 129 -15.70 16.16 -13.74
N LEU A 130 -14.60 15.54 -14.17
CA LEU A 130 -13.75 16.04 -15.27
C LEU A 130 -14.23 15.55 -16.64
N GLY A 131 -15.19 14.62 -16.66
CA GLY A 131 -15.82 14.14 -17.89
C GLY A 131 -15.13 12.90 -18.47
N ARG A 132 -15.47 12.63 -19.73
CA ARG A 132 -14.93 11.50 -20.49
C ARG A 132 -13.46 11.73 -20.80
N ILE A 133 -12.65 10.66 -20.83
CA ILE A 133 -11.27 10.72 -21.36
C ILE A 133 -11.31 11.14 -22.83
N SER A 134 -10.96 12.40 -23.07
CA SER A 134 -11.02 13.02 -24.40
C SER A 134 -9.90 12.51 -25.30
N GLY A 135 -10.07 12.58 -26.62
CA GLY A 135 -9.12 12.03 -27.59
C GLY A 135 -9.26 10.53 -27.86
N THR A 136 -10.05 9.81 -27.06
CA THR A 136 -10.48 8.44 -27.38
C THR A 136 -11.61 8.44 -28.44
N PRO A 137 -11.79 7.37 -29.24
CA PRO A 137 -12.85 7.34 -30.26
C PRO A 137 -14.26 7.39 -29.66
N ASP A 138 -15.10 8.30 -30.16
CA ASP A 138 -16.48 8.50 -29.66
C ASP A 138 -17.36 7.24 -29.75
N GLY A 139 -17.16 6.45 -30.80
CA GLY A 139 -17.95 5.24 -31.07
C GLY A 139 -17.45 3.96 -30.39
N GLN A 140 -16.28 3.98 -29.75
CA GLN A 140 -15.71 2.77 -29.15
C GLN A 140 -16.25 2.57 -27.73
N TRP A 141 -16.88 1.42 -27.49
CA TRP A 141 -17.17 0.94 -26.14
C TRP A 141 -15.86 0.70 -25.39
N ALA A 142 -15.74 1.22 -24.17
CA ALA A 142 -14.52 1.15 -23.37
C ALA A 142 -14.81 1.08 -21.86
N ILE A 143 -14.15 0.14 -21.18
CA ILE A 143 -14.21 -0.05 -19.72
C ILE A 143 -12.80 -0.32 -19.14
N ASP A 144 -12.72 -0.38 -17.80
CA ASP A 144 -11.56 -0.89 -17.05
C ASP A 144 -10.24 -0.19 -17.38
N GLY A 145 -10.25 1.14 -17.45
CA GLY A 145 -9.05 1.92 -17.73
C GLY A 145 -8.16 2.08 -16.50
N THR A 146 -6.94 1.57 -16.60
CA THR A 146 -5.86 1.81 -15.62
C THR A 146 -4.80 2.74 -16.20
N VAL A 147 -4.19 3.59 -15.38
CA VAL A 147 -3.15 4.54 -15.81
C VAL A 147 -1.79 4.23 -15.18
N PHE A 148 -0.72 4.46 -15.94
CA PHE A 148 0.65 4.21 -15.50
C PHE A 148 1.64 5.04 -16.31
N GLU A 149 2.84 5.25 -15.78
CA GLU A 149 3.92 5.95 -16.47
C GLU A 149 5.04 4.99 -16.93
N ILE A 150 5.51 5.20 -18.16
CA ILE A 150 6.72 4.57 -18.72
C ILE A 150 7.56 5.68 -19.37
N ASP A 151 8.83 5.77 -19.02
CA ASP A 151 9.79 6.76 -19.51
C ASP A 151 9.25 8.21 -19.37
N GLY A 152 8.61 8.50 -18.23
CA GLY A 152 7.99 9.81 -17.91
C GLY A 152 6.75 10.18 -18.73
N ASN A 153 6.24 9.26 -19.56
CA ASN A 153 5.01 9.44 -20.33
C ASN A 153 3.86 8.71 -19.66
N LEU A 154 2.70 9.36 -19.57
CA LEU A 154 1.49 8.79 -19.00
C LEU A 154 0.75 7.98 -20.07
N TYR A 155 0.32 6.77 -19.73
CA TYR A 155 -0.46 5.89 -20.57
C TYR A 155 -1.72 5.44 -19.85
N MET A 156 -2.74 5.06 -20.62
CA MET A 156 -3.91 4.33 -20.13
C MET A 156 -4.05 3.04 -20.94
N ALA A 157 -4.11 1.90 -20.25
CA ALA A 157 -4.55 0.65 -20.84
C ALA A 157 -6.01 0.39 -20.44
N TYR A 158 -6.82 -0.11 -21.36
CA TYR A 158 -8.26 -0.29 -21.14
C TYR A 158 -8.82 -1.44 -21.98
N SER A 159 -9.98 -1.97 -21.58
CA SER A 159 -10.76 -2.92 -22.36
C SER A 159 -11.66 -2.20 -23.34
N GLY A 160 -11.70 -2.62 -24.60
CA GLY A 160 -12.60 -2.03 -25.58
C GLY A 160 -13.12 -3.03 -26.62
N TRP A 161 -14.24 -2.68 -27.25
CA TRP A 161 -14.68 -3.40 -28.44
C TRP A 161 -13.71 -3.17 -29.61
N PRO A 162 -13.59 -4.14 -30.54
CA PRO A 162 -12.74 -3.99 -31.72
C PRO A 162 -13.05 -2.70 -32.49
N LEU A 163 -12.00 -1.94 -32.84
CA LEU A 163 -12.14 -0.66 -33.57
C LEU A 163 -12.74 -0.83 -34.97
N GLU A 164 -12.48 -1.96 -35.62
CA GLU A 164 -13.01 -2.28 -36.96
C GLU A 164 -14.54 -2.47 -36.96
N ASP A 165 -15.10 -2.81 -35.79
CA ASP A 165 -16.53 -3.01 -35.57
C ASP A 165 -17.17 -1.86 -34.76
N SER A 166 -16.47 -0.72 -34.61
CA SER A 166 -16.96 0.41 -33.82
C SER A 166 -18.33 0.87 -34.33
N GLY A 167 -19.40 0.59 -33.57
CA GLY A 167 -20.79 0.84 -33.95
C GLY A 167 -21.69 -0.40 -34.03
N ARG A 168 -21.15 -1.62 -33.87
CA ARG A 168 -21.94 -2.83 -33.61
C ARG A 168 -21.69 -3.32 -32.19
N GLU A 169 -22.76 -3.73 -31.50
CA GLU A 169 -22.65 -4.35 -30.19
C GLU A 169 -21.86 -5.65 -30.30
N SER A 170 -20.63 -5.63 -29.80
CA SER A 170 -19.76 -6.81 -29.73
C SER A 170 -19.77 -7.33 -28.31
N ASP A 171 -20.93 -7.78 -27.83
CA ASP A 171 -21.05 -8.45 -26.53
C ASP A 171 -20.20 -9.73 -26.43
N LEU A 172 -19.66 -10.19 -27.56
CA LEU A 172 -18.85 -11.40 -27.68
C LEU A 172 -17.34 -11.15 -27.66
N VAL A 173 -16.86 -9.93 -27.93
CA VAL A 173 -15.41 -9.67 -28.07
C VAL A 173 -15.01 -8.37 -27.39
N GLN A 174 -14.04 -8.48 -26.49
CA GLN A 174 -13.33 -7.38 -25.85
C GLN A 174 -11.81 -7.56 -26.00
N GLN A 175 -11.09 -6.46 -26.18
CA GLN A 175 -9.66 -6.45 -26.47
C GLN A 175 -8.95 -5.37 -25.64
N LEU A 176 -7.66 -5.57 -25.37
CA LEU A 176 -6.88 -4.56 -24.64
C LEU A 176 -6.28 -3.55 -25.60
N PHE A 177 -6.51 -2.28 -25.30
CA PHE A 177 -5.93 -1.15 -26.00
C PHE A 177 -5.05 -0.34 -25.06
N ILE A 178 -4.09 0.37 -25.62
CA ILE A 178 -3.28 1.38 -24.93
C ILE A 178 -3.35 2.71 -25.68
N VAL A 179 -3.41 3.82 -24.92
CA VAL A 179 -3.26 5.19 -25.41
C VAL A 179 -2.21 5.91 -24.58
N ARG A 180 -1.50 6.86 -25.20
CA ARG A 180 -0.72 7.85 -24.46
C ARG A 180 -1.62 9.02 -24.07
N LEU A 181 -1.52 9.41 -22.81
CA LEU A 181 -2.21 10.56 -22.24
C LEU A 181 -1.28 11.77 -22.24
N LYS A 182 -1.77 12.89 -22.79
CA LYS A 182 -1.10 14.19 -22.68
C LYS A 182 -1.14 14.68 -21.24
N ASP A 183 -2.30 14.51 -20.62
CA ASP A 183 -2.63 14.85 -19.26
C ASP A 183 -3.64 13.81 -18.73
N PRO A 184 -3.93 13.77 -17.41
CA PRO A 184 -4.83 12.78 -16.81
C PRO A 184 -6.24 12.67 -17.43
N THR A 185 -6.64 13.60 -18.30
CA THR A 185 -8.00 13.67 -18.88
C THR A 185 -8.04 13.49 -20.40
N ARG A 186 -6.89 13.39 -21.07
CA ARG A 186 -6.83 13.50 -22.53
C ARG A 186 -5.75 12.63 -23.17
N ALA A 187 -6.17 11.76 -24.07
CA ALA A 187 -5.28 11.03 -24.98
C ALA A 187 -4.70 11.94 -26.08
N ASP A 188 -3.43 11.73 -26.43
CA ASP A 188 -2.79 12.34 -27.61
C ASP A 188 -2.27 11.34 -28.64
N SER A 189 -2.52 10.05 -28.44
CA SER A 189 -2.36 9.00 -29.44
C SER A 189 -3.71 8.41 -29.84
N ALA A 190 -3.77 7.78 -31.01
CA ALA A 190 -4.85 6.84 -31.29
C ALA A 190 -4.72 5.60 -30.38
N PRO A 191 -5.82 4.89 -30.09
CA PRO A 191 -5.73 3.60 -29.42
C PRO A 191 -4.97 2.57 -30.23
N VAL A 192 -4.08 1.85 -29.56
CA VAL A 192 -3.31 0.74 -30.13
C VAL A 192 -3.76 -0.55 -29.48
N LEU A 193 -4.14 -1.53 -30.30
CA LEU A 193 -4.46 -2.88 -29.85
C LEU A 193 -3.19 -3.61 -29.40
N ILE A 194 -3.15 -4.06 -28.14
CA ILE A 194 -2.01 -4.76 -27.54
C ILE A 194 -2.32 -6.20 -27.12
N SER A 195 -3.59 -6.58 -26.98
CA SER A 195 -4.00 -7.98 -26.78
C SER A 195 -5.37 -8.27 -27.39
N ARG A 196 -5.48 -9.44 -28.05
CA ARG A 196 -6.73 -10.07 -28.51
C ARG A 196 -6.91 -11.40 -27.78
N SER A 197 -8.11 -11.91 -27.60
CA SER A 197 -8.32 -13.28 -27.13
C SER A 197 -7.95 -14.30 -28.22
N ASP A 198 -6.68 -14.72 -28.25
CA ASP A 198 -6.09 -15.59 -29.28
C ASP A 198 -5.62 -16.94 -28.71
N ARG A 199 -5.84 -17.17 -27.42
CA ARG A 199 -5.65 -18.46 -26.76
C ARG A 199 -6.99 -19.11 -26.45
N ASP A 200 -7.09 -20.42 -26.62
CA ASP A 200 -8.32 -21.16 -26.34
C ASP A 200 -8.81 -20.97 -24.90
N TRP A 201 -7.89 -20.79 -23.94
CA TRP A 201 -8.21 -20.58 -22.53
C TRP A 201 -8.72 -19.17 -22.19
N GLU A 202 -8.66 -18.22 -23.13
CA GLU A 202 -9.24 -16.87 -23.02
C GLU A 202 -10.69 -16.82 -23.51
N ILE A 203 -11.20 -17.92 -24.08
CA ILE A 203 -12.48 -17.97 -24.80
C ILE A 203 -13.49 -18.81 -24.01
N SER A 204 -14.54 -18.16 -23.49
CA SER A 204 -15.70 -18.84 -22.93
C SER A 204 -16.70 -19.22 -24.02
N ARG A 205 -17.46 -20.29 -23.82
CA ARG A 205 -18.42 -20.79 -24.81
C ARG A 205 -19.76 -21.07 -24.17
N ASP A 206 -20.80 -20.45 -24.73
CA ASP A 206 -22.18 -20.68 -24.32
C ASP A 206 -23.12 -20.79 -25.54
N ASP A 207 -24.44 -20.71 -25.31
CA ASP A 207 -25.46 -20.78 -26.33
C ASP A 207 -25.47 -19.58 -27.31
N LYS A 208 -24.82 -18.47 -26.95
CA LYS A 208 -24.66 -17.27 -27.77
C LYS A 208 -23.38 -17.27 -28.60
N GLY A 209 -22.46 -18.20 -28.33
CA GLY A 209 -21.26 -18.42 -29.15
C GLY A 209 -19.96 -18.40 -28.35
N GLU A 210 -18.88 -18.02 -29.04
CA GLU A 210 -17.56 -17.86 -28.44
C GLU A 210 -17.39 -16.42 -27.94
N HIS A 211 -16.99 -16.28 -26.68
CA HIS A 211 -16.76 -15.00 -26.01
C HIS A 211 -15.26 -14.80 -25.79
N GLY A 212 -14.64 -13.97 -26.63
CA GLY A 212 -13.24 -13.58 -26.51
C GLY A 212 -13.09 -12.32 -25.68
N ILE A 213 -12.89 -12.48 -24.38
CA ILE A 213 -12.79 -11.35 -23.43
C ILE A 213 -11.34 -11.16 -22.99
N ASN A 214 -10.81 -9.95 -23.15
CA ASN A 214 -9.64 -9.45 -22.42
C ASN A 214 -10.04 -8.11 -21.79
N GLU A 215 -10.07 -8.04 -20.46
CA GLU A 215 -10.55 -6.88 -19.68
C GLU A 215 -9.76 -6.69 -18.38
N GLY A 216 -10.13 -5.73 -17.52
CA GLY A 216 -9.48 -5.49 -16.22
C GLY A 216 -7.95 -5.40 -16.26
N PRO A 217 -7.31 -4.62 -17.16
CA PRO A 217 -5.86 -4.45 -17.18
C PRO A 217 -5.36 -3.72 -15.93
N GLN A 218 -4.25 -4.18 -15.36
CA GLN A 218 -3.58 -3.59 -14.21
C GLN A 218 -2.06 -3.61 -14.42
N PHE A 219 -1.42 -2.45 -14.28
CA PHE A 219 0.02 -2.34 -14.48
C PHE A 219 0.78 -2.87 -13.26
N LEU A 220 1.82 -3.66 -13.52
CA LEU A 220 2.62 -4.31 -12.50
C LEU A 220 4.11 -4.23 -12.87
N CYS A 221 4.91 -3.87 -11.87
CA CYS A 221 6.37 -3.93 -11.92
C CYS A 221 6.85 -4.94 -10.87
N SER A 222 7.85 -5.75 -11.21
CA SER A 222 8.58 -6.52 -10.20
C SER A 222 9.38 -5.57 -9.31
N PRO A 223 9.44 -5.81 -7.99
CA PRO A 223 10.35 -5.10 -7.11
C PRO A 223 11.79 -5.21 -7.63
N SER A 224 12.52 -4.10 -7.63
CA SER A 224 13.92 -4.04 -8.01
C SER A 224 14.80 -4.77 -6.97
N GLY A 225 15.06 -6.07 -7.15
CA GLY A 225 15.96 -6.77 -6.24
C GLY A 225 16.08 -8.31 -6.33
N LEU A 226 15.22 -8.99 -7.09
CA LEU A 226 15.25 -10.47 -7.14
C LEU A 226 16.29 -11.01 -8.14
N GLY A 227 17.56 -10.96 -7.75
CA GLY A 227 18.60 -11.83 -8.30
C GLY A 227 18.65 -13.14 -7.49
N ASP A 228 18.26 -14.26 -8.09
CA ASP A 228 18.40 -15.59 -7.49
C ASP A 228 19.89 -15.98 -7.33
N GLY A 229 20.16 -16.77 -6.30
CA GLY A 229 21.47 -17.20 -5.82
C GLY A 229 22.29 -17.93 -6.89
N GLY A 230 23.42 -17.33 -7.25
CA GLY A 230 24.44 -17.94 -8.11
C GLY A 230 25.82 -17.59 -7.59
N ASN A 231 26.49 -18.58 -7.00
CA ASN A 231 27.88 -18.53 -6.57
C ASN A 231 28.80 -18.14 -7.76
N GLY A 232 29.38 -16.93 -7.76
CA GLY A 232 30.18 -16.44 -8.89
C GLY A 232 31.01 -15.18 -8.61
N SER A 233 32.34 -15.34 -8.69
CA SER A 233 33.43 -14.43 -8.38
C SER A 233 33.36 -12.98 -8.94
N ARG A 234 33.92 -12.04 -8.16
CA ARG A 234 34.17 -10.61 -8.46
C ARG A 234 34.98 -10.39 -9.75
N ASN A 235 34.62 -9.36 -10.54
CA ASN A 235 35.51 -8.27 -10.99
C ASN A 235 34.81 -7.31 -11.98
N GLY A 236 35.00 -5.99 -11.80
CA GLY A 236 34.83 -4.98 -12.86
C GLY A 236 34.01 -3.74 -12.46
N HIS A 237 34.69 -2.60 -12.28
CA HIS A 237 34.09 -1.27 -12.07
C HIS A 237 33.55 -0.66 -13.38
N GLY A 238 32.37 -0.06 -13.33
CA GLY A 238 31.84 0.81 -14.38
C GLY A 238 30.56 1.52 -13.93
N HIS A 239 30.63 2.84 -13.69
CA HIS A 239 29.48 3.70 -13.39
C HIS A 239 28.58 3.87 -14.61
N GLY A 240 27.28 3.59 -14.47
CA GLY A 240 26.25 3.84 -15.47
C GLY A 240 24.93 4.24 -14.81
N ASN A 241 24.37 5.38 -15.24
CA ASN A 241 23.16 6.01 -14.72
C ASN A 241 21.90 5.13 -14.92
N GLY A 242 21.10 4.97 -13.85
CA GLY A 242 19.77 4.36 -13.90
C GLY A 242 18.67 5.42 -13.97
N ILE A 243 17.80 5.28 -14.97
CA ILE A 243 16.59 6.07 -15.22
C ILE A 243 15.46 5.46 -14.36
N ALA A 244 14.72 6.29 -13.63
CA ALA A 244 13.58 5.88 -12.81
C ALA A 244 12.32 5.74 -13.68
N ASP A 245 11.72 4.55 -13.68
CA ASP A 245 10.48 4.21 -14.39
C ASP A 245 9.53 3.44 -13.47
N GLY A 246 8.34 4.00 -13.25
CA GLY A 246 7.09 3.26 -13.04
C GLY A 246 6.78 2.75 -11.62
N ILE A 247 6.07 3.56 -10.84
CA ILE A 247 4.74 3.34 -10.21
C ILE A 247 4.28 4.76 -9.77
N LEU A 248 3.04 5.15 -10.08
CA LEU A 248 2.45 6.43 -9.66
C LEU A 248 2.00 6.34 -8.20
N ASP A 249 2.96 6.08 -7.33
CA ASP A 249 2.89 6.51 -5.93
C ASP A 249 3.46 7.93 -5.86
N VAL A 250 3.23 8.64 -4.77
CA VAL A 250 3.52 10.06 -4.69
C VAL A 250 5.03 10.32 -4.61
N TYR A 251 5.60 10.99 -5.61
CA TYR A 251 6.99 11.47 -5.60
C TYR A 251 7.02 12.98 -5.86
N HIS A 252 7.40 13.78 -4.86
CA HIS A 252 7.69 15.21 -5.03
C HIS A 252 9.22 15.41 -5.14
N ASN A 253 9.69 15.97 -6.26
CA ASN A 253 11.07 16.46 -6.35
C ASN A 253 11.06 17.97 -6.03
N GLY A 254 11.74 18.34 -4.94
CA GLY A 254 11.86 19.72 -4.49
C GLY A 254 12.91 20.49 -5.30
N LYS A 255 12.46 21.58 -5.94
CA LYS A 255 13.19 22.78 -6.45
C LYS A 255 12.93 23.05 -7.93
N GLY A 256 12.26 24.17 -8.20
CA GLY A 256 11.98 24.67 -9.53
C GLY A 256 13.23 25.00 -10.35
N GLY A 257 13.13 24.81 -11.66
CA GLY A 257 14.09 25.30 -12.65
C GLY A 257 14.27 24.36 -13.84
N ILE A 258 13.56 24.63 -14.94
CA ILE A 258 13.82 24.03 -16.26
C ILE A 258 15.27 24.26 -16.68
N ARG A 259 15.99 23.21 -17.09
CA ARG A 259 17.09 23.29 -18.07
C ARG A 259 17.08 22.08 -19.02
N ILE A 260 16.92 22.38 -20.30
CA ILE A 260 17.20 21.51 -21.46
C ILE A 260 18.72 21.34 -21.58
N LEU A 261 19.21 20.13 -21.87
CA LEU A 261 20.44 19.93 -22.66
C LEU A 261 20.36 18.67 -23.52
N ASP A 262 20.50 18.88 -24.83
CA ASP A 262 20.74 17.88 -25.88
C ASP A 262 22.07 17.13 -25.70
N GLY A 263 22.18 15.91 -26.23
CA GLY A 263 23.49 15.29 -26.47
C GLY A 263 23.50 13.80 -26.83
N ASN A 264 23.66 13.52 -28.12
CA ASN A 264 24.03 12.22 -28.72
C ASN A 264 25.08 11.43 -27.91
N GLY A 265 24.90 10.10 -27.81
CA GLY A 265 25.97 9.19 -27.41
C GLY A 265 25.56 7.72 -27.33
N SER A 266 25.74 6.98 -28.43
CA SER A 266 25.64 5.52 -28.48
C SER A 266 26.74 4.85 -27.66
N ALA A 267 26.39 3.93 -26.76
CA ALA A 267 27.34 2.94 -26.23
C ALA A 267 26.65 1.60 -25.98
N ASN A 268 27.06 0.58 -26.74
CA ASN A 268 26.77 -0.83 -26.48
C ASN A 268 27.48 -1.27 -25.20
N VAL A 269 26.75 -1.80 -24.22
CA VAL A 269 27.30 -2.60 -23.12
C VAL A 269 26.51 -3.89 -23.02
N SER A 270 27.15 -4.98 -23.43
CA SER A 270 26.70 -6.36 -23.23
C SER A 270 26.97 -6.77 -21.78
N GLY A 271 25.96 -6.69 -20.93
CA GLY A 271 25.96 -7.25 -19.58
C GLY A 271 24.52 -7.58 -19.21
N THR A 272 24.21 -8.86 -19.00
CA THR A 272 22.87 -9.31 -18.64
C THR A 272 22.58 -8.98 -17.18
N THR A 273 22.15 -7.75 -16.91
CA THR A 273 21.23 -7.47 -15.81
C THR A 273 19.89 -8.10 -16.19
N THR A 274 19.37 -9.02 -15.39
CA THR A 274 18.00 -9.50 -15.57
C THR A 274 17.08 -8.30 -15.34
N ALA A 275 16.52 -7.76 -16.42
CA ALA A 275 15.60 -6.63 -16.37
C ALA A 275 14.43 -6.95 -15.42
N SER A 276 14.04 -5.97 -14.61
CA SER A 276 12.81 -6.05 -13.82
C SER A 276 11.62 -6.32 -14.75
N TRP A 277 10.76 -7.26 -14.36
CA TRP A 277 9.54 -7.53 -15.12
C TRP A 277 8.62 -6.32 -15.02
N ARG A 278 8.10 -5.85 -16.14
CA ARG A 278 7.11 -4.77 -16.21
C ARG A 278 6.04 -5.20 -17.21
N GLY A 279 4.79 -4.87 -16.95
CA GLY A 279 3.72 -5.24 -17.88
C GLY A 279 2.33 -5.02 -17.31
N LEU A 280 1.35 -5.59 -18.00
CA LEU A 280 -0.04 -5.62 -17.56
C LEU A 280 -0.38 -7.03 -17.09
N VAL A 281 -1.12 -7.14 -16.00
CA VAL A 281 -1.99 -8.28 -15.74
C VAL A 281 -3.38 -7.92 -16.24
N TYR A 282 -4.11 -8.87 -16.80
CA TYR A 282 -5.45 -8.65 -17.32
C TYR A 282 -6.31 -9.87 -17.07
N SER A 283 -7.62 -9.71 -17.13
CA SER A 283 -8.60 -10.78 -16.98
C SER A 283 -9.13 -11.25 -18.33
N CYS A 284 -9.51 -12.51 -18.43
CA CYS A 284 -10.02 -13.10 -19.66
C CYS A 284 -11.04 -14.21 -19.38
N ALA A 285 -11.66 -14.72 -20.45
CA ALA A 285 -12.87 -15.53 -20.41
C ALA A 285 -14.08 -14.75 -19.84
N GLY A 286 -15.28 -15.34 -19.84
CA GLY A 286 -16.50 -14.63 -19.45
C GLY A 286 -16.58 -14.41 -17.93
N SER A 287 -16.71 -13.16 -17.49
CA SER A 287 -16.82 -12.80 -16.06
C SER A 287 -18.06 -13.33 -15.34
N TRP A 288 -19.05 -13.84 -16.09
CA TRP A 288 -20.23 -14.55 -15.59
C TRP A 288 -20.00 -16.06 -15.41
N THR A 289 -18.77 -16.55 -15.62
CA THR A 289 -18.44 -17.97 -15.58
C THR A 289 -17.34 -18.24 -14.56
N HIS A 290 -17.26 -19.48 -14.07
CA HIS A 290 -16.13 -19.96 -13.28
C HIS A 290 -14.83 -20.10 -14.11
N GLU A 291 -14.90 -19.88 -15.42
CA GLU A 291 -13.76 -19.88 -16.32
C GLU A 291 -13.02 -18.55 -16.30
N TYR A 292 -13.55 -17.49 -15.67
CA TYR A 292 -12.83 -16.22 -15.54
C TYR A 292 -11.45 -16.43 -14.91
N LYS A 293 -10.42 -15.75 -15.40
CA LYS A 293 -9.03 -15.94 -14.94
C LYS A 293 -8.17 -14.73 -15.28
N MET A 294 -7.00 -14.62 -14.67
CA MET A 294 -6.02 -13.60 -15.03
C MET A 294 -4.84 -14.16 -15.81
N ALA A 295 -4.28 -13.37 -16.71
CA ALA A 295 -3.08 -13.63 -17.48
C ALA A 295 -2.22 -12.35 -17.55
N SER A 296 -1.01 -12.45 -18.10
CA SER A 296 -0.10 -11.30 -18.19
C SER A 296 0.36 -10.98 -19.60
N LEU A 297 0.68 -9.71 -19.81
CA LEU A 297 1.22 -9.10 -21.01
C LEU A 297 2.49 -8.30 -20.63
N GLN A 298 3.65 -8.89 -20.85
CA GLN A 298 4.93 -8.29 -20.47
C GLN A 298 5.35 -7.19 -21.45
N PHE A 299 5.76 -6.04 -20.93
CA PHE A 299 6.45 -5.01 -21.70
C PHE A 299 7.92 -5.38 -21.87
N LEU A 300 8.37 -5.51 -23.13
CA LEU A 300 9.73 -5.91 -23.51
C LEU A 300 10.70 -4.73 -23.63
N GLY A 301 10.22 -3.50 -23.42
CA GLY A 301 10.95 -2.26 -23.72
C GLY A 301 10.65 -1.73 -25.13
N GLY A 302 11.14 -0.53 -25.41
CA GLY A 302 10.86 0.19 -26.66
C GLY A 302 9.63 1.09 -26.56
N ASP A 303 8.91 1.30 -27.66
CA ASP A 303 7.71 2.14 -27.69
C ASP A 303 6.50 1.38 -27.11
N PRO A 304 5.87 1.82 -26.00
CA PRO A 304 4.65 1.19 -25.47
C PRO A 304 3.47 1.19 -26.46
N LEU A 305 3.46 2.11 -27.44
CA LEU A 305 2.44 2.17 -28.49
C LEU A 305 2.76 1.23 -29.68
N ALA A 306 3.84 0.46 -29.64
CA ALA A 306 4.10 -0.58 -30.61
C ALA A 306 3.60 -1.94 -30.07
N PRO A 307 2.67 -2.64 -30.75
CA PRO A 307 2.18 -3.95 -30.29
C PRO A 307 3.30 -4.98 -30.08
N ALA A 308 4.39 -4.89 -30.85
CA ALA A 308 5.56 -5.77 -30.73
C ALA A 308 6.35 -5.59 -29.42
N SER A 309 6.13 -4.49 -28.70
CA SER A 309 6.72 -4.25 -27.38
C SER A 309 6.05 -5.05 -26.27
N TRP A 310 4.98 -5.78 -26.59
CA TRP A 310 4.17 -6.52 -25.63
C TRP A 310 4.20 -8.02 -25.93
N ARG A 311 4.42 -8.83 -24.90
CA ARG A 311 4.46 -10.29 -25.00
C ARG A 311 3.44 -10.92 -24.06
N LYS A 312 2.45 -11.59 -24.65
CA LYS A 312 1.46 -12.34 -23.90
C LYS A 312 2.08 -13.59 -23.27
N SER A 313 1.71 -13.86 -22.03
CA SER A 313 1.97 -15.10 -21.32
C SER A 313 1.43 -16.33 -22.07
N ALA A 314 2.10 -17.47 -21.90
CA ALA A 314 1.70 -18.72 -22.53
C ALA A 314 0.57 -19.45 -21.78
N ALA A 315 0.35 -19.09 -20.51
CA ALA A 315 -0.61 -19.70 -19.60
C ALA A 315 -1.19 -18.64 -18.64
N PRO A 316 -2.36 -18.91 -18.04
CA PRO A 316 -2.93 -18.06 -16.99
C PRO A 316 -1.96 -17.84 -15.82
N LEU A 317 -2.04 -16.66 -15.21
CA LEU A 317 -1.38 -16.30 -13.96
C LEU A 317 -2.05 -17.01 -12.77
N ILE A 318 -3.38 -16.99 -12.75
CA ILE A 318 -4.23 -17.66 -11.77
C ILE A 318 -5.57 -18.02 -12.43
N GLU A 319 -6.05 -19.23 -12.17
CA GLU A 319 -7.36 -19.71 -12.61
C GLU A 319 -8.02 -20.60 -11.54
N THR A 320 -9.29 -20.95 -11.75
CA THR A 320 -10.01 -21.93 -10.92
C THR A 320 -9.22 -23.23 -10.81
N ALA A 321 -9.05 -23.74 -9.59
CA ALA A 321 -8.24 -24.93 -9.36
C ALA A 321 -8.78 -26.20 -10.04
N GLU A 322 -7.86 -27.04 -10.52
CA GLU A 322 -8.20 -28.36 -11.08
C GLU A 322 -9.01 -29.20 -10.07
N GLY A 323 -10.12 -29.77 -10.55
CA GLY A 323 -11.06 -30.53 -9.72
C GLY A 323 -12.23 -29.72 -9.16
N GLY A 324 -12.37 -28.44 -9.53
CA GLY A 324 -13.56 -27.63 -9.28
C GLY A 324 -13.76 -27.29 -7.81
N ARG A 325 -12.65 -27.09 -7.08
CA ARG A 325 -12.68 -26.57 -5.70
C ARG A 325 -12.57 -25.05 -5.78
N GLY A 326 -13.52 -24.38 -5.15
CA GLY A 326 -13.54 -22.92 -5.08
C GLY A 326 -12.39 -22.37 -4.24
N PRO A 327 -12.18 -21.05 -4.28
CA PRO A 327 -12.98 -20.06 -5.03
C PRO A 327 -12.86 -20.16 -6.56
N PHE A 328 -13.81 -19.58 -7.27
CA PHE A 328 -14.02 -19.73 -8.71
C PHE A 328 -13.92 -18.39 -9.45
N GLY A 329 -13.36 -18.41 -10.65
CA GLY A 329 -13.33 -17.25 -11.53
C GLY A 329 -12.50 -16.08 -10.99
N PRO A 330 -11.21 -16.25 -10.63
CA PRO A 330 -10.40 -15.14 -10.12
C PRO A 330 -10.16 -14.10 -11.21
N GLY A 331 -10.46 -12.84 -10.93
CA GLY A 331 -10.15 -11.79 -11.88
C GLY A 331 -10.35 -10.39 -11.38
N HIS A 332 -10.14 -9.47 -12.31
CA HIS A 332 -10.09 -8.02 -12.14
C HIS A 332 -9.29 -7.65 -10.88
N GLY A 333 -8.02 -8.06 -10.87
CA GLY A 333 -7.15 -7.92 -9.70
C GLY A 333 -6.23 -6.72 -9.78
N SER A 334 -6.17 -5.93 -8.71
CA SER A 334 -5.17 -4.89 -8.47
C SER A 334 -3.95 -5.45 -7.74
N PHE A 335 -2.80 -4.81 -7.92
CA PHE A 335 -1.51 -5.28 -7.39
C PHE A 335 -0.89 -4.20 -6.51
N LEU A 336 -0.54 -4.58 -5.29
CA LEU A 336 -0.06 -3.66 -4.28
C LEU A 336 1.33 -4.07 -3.80
N ASP A 337 2.29 -3.16 -3.94
CA ASP A 337 3.60 -3.26 -3.30
C ASP A 337 3.47 -2.80 -1.84
N LEU A 338 3.81 -3.70 -0.91
CA LEU A 338 3.75 -3.46 0.52
C LEU A 338 5.13 -3.07 1.10
N GLY A 339 6.16 -2.97 0.26
CA GLY A 339 7.54 -2.77 0.66
C GLY A 339 8.30 -4.09 0.81
N ASP A 340 9.64 -4.01 0.92
CA ASP A 340 10.53 -5.17 1.12
C ASP A 340 10.37 -6.31 0.10
N GLY A 341 10.01 -5.94 -1.13
CA GLY A 341 9.75 -6.88 -2.22
C GLY A 341 8.49 -7.72 -2.03
N GLN A 342 7.60 -7.36 -1.10
CA GLN A 342 6.34 -8.03 -0.84
C GLN A 342 5.24 -7.43 -1.69
N VAL A 343 4.82 -8.17 -2.72
CA VAL A 343 3.67 -7.79 -3.55
C VAL A 343 2.49 -8.71 -3.25
N VAL A 344 1.30 -8.13 -3.17
CA VAL A 344 0.03 -8.87 -3.09
C VAL A 344 -0.89 -8.49 -4.24
N ALA A 345 -1.71 -9.43 -4.68
CA ALA A 345 -2.80 -9.20 -5.61
C ALA A 345 -4.11 -9.19 -4.82
N VAL A 346 -4.94 -8.17 -5.01
CA VAL A 346 -6.31 -8.09 -4.52
C VAL A 346 -7.25 -8.24 -5.70
N TYR A 347 -8.05 -9.29 -5.73
CA TYR A 347 -8.90 -9.65 -6.87
C TYR A 347 -10.25 -10.16 -6.39
N HIS A 348 -11.25 -10.25 -7.27
CA HIS A 348 -12.51 -10.87 -6.92
C HIS A 348 -12.59 -12.33 -7.37
N ALA A 349 -13.36 -13.14 -6.65
CA ALA A 349 -13.76 -14.48 -7.07
C ALA A 349 -15.07 -14.88 -6.38
N THR A 350 -15.76 -15.89 -6.90
CA THR A 350 -17.00 -16.41 -6.33
C THR A 350 -16.77 -17.64 -5.46
N ASP A 351 -17.71 -17.92 -4.55
CA ASP A 351 -17.65 -19.10 -3.69
C ASP A 351 -18.18 -20.35 -4.40
N ARG A 352 -19.05 -20.18 -5.40
CA ARG A 352 -19.66 -21.26 -6.18
C ARG A 352 -19.49 -21.02 -7.67
N PRO A 353 -19.33 -22.09 -8.48
CA PRO A 353 -19.11 -21.96 -9.91
C PRO A 353 -20.35 -21.45 -10.68
N THR A 354 -21.50 -21.37 -10.01
CA THR A 354 -22.80 -20.96 -10.57
C THR A 354 -23.23 -19.57 -10.11
N ASP A 355 -22.42 -18.86 -9.32
CA ASP A 355 -22.81 -17.55 -8.79
C ASP A 355 -22.87 -16.47 -9.89
N GLY A 356 -22.20 -16.67 -11.03
CA GLY A 356 -22.17 -15.70 -12.12
C GLY A 356 -21.55 -14.38 -11.66
N TRP A 357 -22.25 -13.27 -11.90
CA TRP A 357 -21.80 -11.94 -11.44
C TRP A 357 -22.10 -11.65 -9.96
N GLU A 358 -22.91 -12.49 -9.31
CA GLU A 358 -23.24 -12.35 -7.90
C GLU A 358 -22.11 -12.88 -7.00
N ASN A 359 -22.04 -12.41 -5.76
CA ASN A 359 -21.11 -12.89 -4.74
C ASN A 359 -19.62 -12.87 -5.15
N ARG A 360 -19.23 -11.99 -6.07
CA ARG A 360 -17.82 -11.72 -6.40
C ARG A 360 -17.16 -10.99 -5.23
N ARG A 361 -16.49 -11.73 -4.35
CA ARG A 361 -15.86 -11.22 -3.11
C ARG A 361 -14.39 -10.89 -3.33
N ALA A 362 -13.93 -9.80 -2.74
CA ALA A 362 -12.52 -9.46 -2.73
C ALA A 362 -11.71 -10.46 -1.89
N ARG A 363 -10.59 -10.88 -2.47
CA ARG A 363 -9.63 -11.83 -1.93
C ARG A 363 -8.22 -11.32 -2.18
N VAL A 364 -7.27 -11.75 -1.36
CA VAL A 364 -5.87 -11.34 -1.47
C VAL A 364 -4.94 -12.54 -1.42
N GLN A 365 -3.88 -12.51 -2.23
CA GLN A 365 -2.83 -13.53 -2.30
C GLN A 365 -1.48 -12.89 -2.64
N ARG A 366 -0.39 -13.48 -2.14
CA ARG A 366 0.98 -13.03 -2.45
C ARG A 366 1.32 -13.18 -3.93
N VAL A 367 2.13 -12.29 -4.47
CA VAL A 367 2.68 -12.41 -5.83
C VAL A 367 4.19 -12.61 -5.70
N ALA A 368 4.68 -13.74 -6.19
CA ALA A 368 6.10 -13.97 -6.36
C ALA A 368 6.53 -13.52 -7.76
N PHE A 369 7.82 -13.27 -7.96
CA PHE A 369 8.37 -13.01 -9.28
C PHE A 369 9.40 -14.07 -9.63
N THR A 370 9.24 -14.64 -10.83
CA THR A 370 10.13 -15.62 -11.45
C THR A 370 10.80 -14.98 -12.67
N PRO A 371 11.84 -15.59 -13.25
CA PRO A 371 12.40 -15.13 -14.52
C PRO A 371 11.35 -15.00 -15.65
N GLU A 372 10.27 -15.78 -15.57
CA GLU A 372 9.15 -15.76 -16.52
C GLU A 372 8.13 -14.63 -16.24
N GLY A 373 8.18 -14.02 -15.05
CA GLY A 373 7.29 -12.94 -14.62
C GLY A 373 6.56 -13.23 -13.31
N PRO A 374 5.44 -12.54 -13.04
CA PRO A 374 4.66 -12.73 -11.81
C PRO A 374 4.14 -14.17 -11.73
N TYR A 375 4.09 -14.70 -10.50
CA TYR A 375 3.70 -16.06 -10.19
C TYR A 375 2.78 -16.09 -8.98
N MET A 376 1.59 -16.68 -9.16
CA MET A 376 0.55 -16.82 -8.15
C MET A 376 0.11 -18.28 -7.95
N GLY A 377 1.03 -19.24 -8.13
CA GLY A 377 0.71 -20.66 -7.97
C GLY A 377 -0.01 -21.32 -9.15
N LYS A 378 -0.40 -20.55 -10.20
CA LYS A 378 -1.19 -20.94 -11.39
C LYS A 378 -2.65 -21.32 -11.10
N ALA A 379 -2.95 -21.79 -9.90
CA ALA A 379 -4.29 -22.09 -9.43
C ALA A 379 -4.44 -21.61 -7.97
N PHE A 380 -5.68 -21.40 -7.54
CA PHE A 380 -5.98 -21.06 -6.15
C PHE A 380 -5.40 -22.04 -5.12
N GLY A 381 -4.87 -21.49 -4.03
CA GLY A 381 -4.67 -22.22 -2.77
C GLY A 381 -5.98 -22.42 -2.01
N MET A 382 -6.02 -23.33 -1.03
CA MET A 382 -7.23 -23.51 -0.21
C MET A 382 -7.53 -22.25 0.59
N GLU A 383 -8.79 -21.82 0.58
CA GLU A 383 -9.31 -20.83 1.52
C GLU A 383 -9.18 -21.37 2.95
N ALA A 384 -8.46 -20.64 3.80
CA ALA A 384 -8.36 -20.98 5.19
C ALA A 384 -9.74 -20.80 5.85
N LYS A 385 -10.23 -21.86 6.51
CA LYS A 385 -11.52 -21.78 7.19
C LYS A 385 -11.39 -20.83 8.38
N ASP A 386 -12.13 -19.73 8.32
CA ASP A 386 -12.35 -18.85 9.46
C ASP A 386 -12.86 -19.70 10.65
N ASN A 387 -12.02 -19.84 11.67
CA ASN A 387 -12.41 -20.47 12.93
C ASN A 387 -13.29 -19.47 13.68
N GLY A 388 -14.53 -19.33 13.21
CA GLY A 388 -15.51 -18.40 13.73
C GLY A 388 -15.56 -18.44 15.24
N LYS A 389 -15.29 -17.28 15.87
CA LYS A 389 -15.63 -17.02 17.27
C LYS A 389 -17.15 -16.91 17.39
N GLY A 390 -17.80 -18.07 17.32
CA GLY A 390 -19.22 -18.23 17.61
C GLY A 390 -19.49 -17.96 19.08
N ASN A 391 -20.16 -16.84 19.34
CA ASN A 391 -20.67 -16.46 20.65
C ASN A 391 -21.84 -17.41 21.02
N GLY A 392 -21.61 -18.43 21.87
CA GLY A 392 -22.69 -19.31 22.30
C GLY A 392 -22.26 -20.58 23.04
N LYS A 393 -22.70 -20.70 24.29
CA LYS A 393 -22.49 -21.79 25.25
C LYS A 393 -22.60 -23.22 24.66
N ALA A 394 -21.48 -23.80 24.23
CA ALA A 394 -21.31 -25.25 24.08
C ALA A 394 -19.84 -25.69 24.30
N GLY A 395 -19.09 -24.96 25.14
CA GLY A 395 -17.76 -25.35 25.57
C GLY A 395 -17.83 -26.42 26.66
N ARG A 396 -17.94 -27.70 26.27
CA ARG A 396 -17.52 -28.92 27.01
C ARG A 396 -18.08 -30.17 26.34
N LEU A 397 -17.51 -30.63 25.21
CA LEU A 397 -17.48 -32.08 24.91
C LEU A 397 -16.59 -32.54 23.74
N LEU A 398 -15.74 -31.71 23.13
CA LEU A 398 -14.89 -32.17 22.01
C LEU A 398 -13.37 -32.12 22.30
N GLY A 399 -12.98 -32.30 23.56
CA GLY A 399 -11.58 -32.41 23.98
C GLY A 399 -10.98 -33.83 23.92
N ARG A 400 -11.70 -34.82 23.39
CA ARG A 400 -11.24 -36.23 23.37
C ARG A 400 -11.75 -36.99 22.15
N LEU A 401 -11.22 -36.70 20.96
CA LEU A 401 -11.23 -37.62 19.81
C LEU A 401 -10.43 -37.05 18.61
N LYS A 402 -9.13 -36.81 18.80
CA LYS A 402 -8.16 -36.74 17.68
C LYS A 402 -6.86 -37.44 18.07
N ALA A 403 -6.97 -38.75 18.26
CA ALA A 403 -5.85 -39.67 18.14
C ALA A 403 -6.38 -40.88 17.36
N LYS A 404 -5.74 -41.18 16.21
CA LYS A 404 -6.09 -42.15 15.16
C LYS A 404 -7.03 -41.62 14.07
N VAL A 405 -6.44 -41.06 13.01
CA VAL A 405 -6.43 -41.66 11.66
C VAL A 405 -5.17 -41.15 10.95
N LYS A 406 -4.19 -42.04 10.71
CA LYS A 406 -3.14 -41.87 9.70
C LYS A 406 -3.64 -42.58 8.45
N GLY A 407 -3.63 -41.92 7.30
CA GLY A 407 -3.72 -42.56 5.98
C GLY A 407 -4.83 -42.05 5.07
N ALA A 408 -4.60 -40.92 4.39
CA ALA A 408 -5.00 -40.60 3.01
C ALA A 408 -4.50 -39.19 2.70
N GLY A 409 -3.76 -39.00 1.60
CA GLY A 409 -3.05 -37.76 1.27
C GLY A 409 -3.97 -36.58 0.94
N GLY A 410 -4.26 -35.75 1.93
CA GLY A 410 -4.72 -34.38 1.76
C GLY A 410 -3.59 -33.43 2.14
N ARG A 411 -3.29 -32.43 1.30
CA ARG A 411 -2.48 -31.27 1.71
C ARG A 411 -3.19 -30.60 2.89
N GLU A 412 -2.49 -30.49 4.02
CA GLU A 412 -2.98 -29.87 5.25
C GLU A 412 -3.17 -28.36 5.07
N ASP A 413 -4.17 -27.78 5.74
CA ASP A 413 -4.35 -26.33 5.90
C ASP A 413 -3.00 -25.69 6.33
N ASN A 414 -2.59 -24.58 5.72
CA ASN A 414 -1.31 -23.90 6.01
C ASN A 414 -1.53 -22.64 6.89
N PRO A 415 -1.79 -22.77 8.20
CA PRO A 415 -2.11 -21.64 9.07
C PRO A 415 -0.97 -20.61 9.19
N LEU A 416 0.27 -21.03 8.97
CA LEU A 416 1.44 -20.14 9.04
C LEU A 416 1.49 -19.14 7.87
N GLY A 417 1.04 -19.57 6.69
CA GLY A 417 0.97 -18.70 5.51
C GLY A 417 -0.09 -17.61 5.65
N GLU A 418 -1.28 -18.00 6.14
CA GLU A 418 -2.36 -17.04 6.42
C GLU A 418 -1.99 -16.04 7.50
N GLU A 419 -1.46 -16.50 8.65
CA GLU A 419 -1.03 -15.59 9.73
C GLU A 419 0.04 -14.60 9.24
N SER A 420 0.97 -15.07 8.41
CA SER A 420 1.99 -14.21 7.80
C SER A 420 1.39 -13.19 6.82
N LEU A 421 0.43 -13.60 5.99
CA LEU A 421 -0.26 -12.71 5.07
C LEU A 421 -1.11 -11.67 5.81
N ARG A 422 -1.82 -12.07 6.86
CA ARG A 422 -2.59 -11.14 7.70
C ARG A 422 -1.70 -10.11 8.37
N ALA A 423 -0.61 -10.53 8.99
CA ALA A 423 0.34 -9.63 9.63
C ALA A 423 0.91 -8.59 8.64
N LEU A 424 1.25 -9.02 7.43
CA LEU A 424 1.70 -8.14 6.35
C LEU A 424 0.64 -7.07 6.00
N LEU A 425 -0.63 -7.47 5.93
CA LEU A 425 -1.76 -6.59 5.58
C LEU A 425 -2.21 -5.68 6.73
N GLU A 426 -1.76 -5.95 7.95
CA GLU A 426 -2.02 -5.14 9.15
C GLU A 426 -0.84 -4.21 9.50
N GLY A 427 0.25 -4.25 8.72
CA GLY A 427 1.47 -3.50 9.00
C GLY A 427 2.28 -4.04 10.18
N ARG A 428 2.09 -5.32 10.55
CA ARG A 428 2.83 -6.00 11.62
C ARG A 428 4.00 -6.80 11.03
N THR A 429 5.22 -6.56 11.50
CA THR A 429 6.37 -7.42 11.16
C THR A 429 6.18 -8.81 11.77
N VAL A 430 6.17 -9.84 10.93
CA VAL A 430 6.15 -11.25 11.38
C VAL A 430 7.52 -11.59 11.93
N ALA A 431 7.64 -11.78 13.24
CA ALA A 431 8.84 -12.31 13.85
C ALA A 431 9.05 -13.76 13.39
N ASN A 432 9.93 -13.97 12.40
CA ASN A 432 10.39 -15.31 12.06
C ASN A 432 11.17 -15.89 13.26
N GLY A 433 10.66 -17.00 13.78
CA GLY A 433 11.24 -17.68 14.94
C GLY A 433 12.68 -18.15 14.71
N ASN A 434 13.52 -17.85 15.71
CA ASN A 434 14.77 -18.52 16.10
C ASN A 434 15.81 -18.78 15.00
N HIS A 435 16.78 -17.86 14.86
CA HIS A 435 18.21 -18.19 14.91
C HIS A 435 19.01 -17.01 15.52
N GLY A 436 19.91 -17.32 16.46
CA GLY A 436 20.61 -16.36 17.32
C GLY A 436 21.72 -15.54 16.64
N PRO A 437 22.35 -14.61 17.39
CA PRO A 437 23.14 -13.52 16.86
C PRO A 437 24.58 -13.96 16.60
N ASP A 438 25.11 -13.69 15.41
CA ASP A 438 26.56 -13.51 15.26
C ASP A 438 26.95 -12.80 13.95
N SER A 439 27.91 -11.90 14.12
CA SER A 439 28.75 -11.21 13.13
C SER A 439 28.20 -9.96 12.42
N ALA A 440 28.55 -8.83 13.05
CA ALA A 440 28.73 -7.54 12.41
C ALA A 440 29.64 -7.63 11.17
N PHE A 441 29.20 -7.04 10.05
CA PHE A 441 30.10 -6.45 9.05
C PHE A 441 29.50 -5.16 8.50
N CYS A 442 30.37 -4.15 8.48
CA CYS A 442 30.10 -2.73 8.36
C CYS A 442 30.13 -2.25 6.90
N SER A 443 29.19 -1.35 6.60
CA SER A 443 29.27 -0.18 5.70
C SER A 443 29.61 -0.32 4.21
N ALA A 444 28.83 0.47 3.45
CA ALA A 444 29.09 1.07 2.14
C ALA A 444 28.61 0.28 0.90
N GLN A 445 27.42 0.64 0.40
CA GLN A 445 27.26 1.42 -0.84
C GLN A 445 25.78 1.81 -1.02
N HIS A 446 25.46 3.03 -0.62
CA HIS A 446 24.26 3.75 -1.03
C HIS A 446 24.44 4.23 -2.47
N ASP A 447 23.46 4.00 -3.33
CA ASP A 447 22.86 5.04 -4.19
C ASP A 447 21.75 4.47 -5.10
N PHE A 448 20.68 5.27 -5.23
CA PHE A 448 19.52 5.23 -6.14
C PHE A 448 18.13 4.86 -5.56
N ALA A 449 17.60 5.87 -4.86
CA ALA A 449 16.22 6.42 -4.85
C ALA A 449 15.02 5.50 -5.13
N CYS A 450 14.39 5.04 -4.05
CA CYS A 450 12.93 4.93 -3.89
C CYS A 450 12.49 6.05 -2.92
N ILE A 451 11.78 7.08 -3.39
CA ILE A 451 10.97 7.93 -2.51
C ILE A 451 9.65 7.19 -2.20
N VAL A 452 9.79 6.23 -1.28
CA VAL A 452 8.82 6.14 -0.18
C VAL A 452 8.85 7.50 0.52
N TYR A 453 7.74 7.99 1.08
CA TYR A 453 7.85 9.12 2.01
C TYR A 453 8.72 8.66 3.19
N ILE A 454 10.02 8.97 3.09
CA ILE A 454 10.97 8.69 4.14
C ILE A 454 10.62 9.65 5.27
N THR A 455 10.10 9.12 6.38
CA THR A 455 10.00 9.92 7.60
C THR A 455 11.42 10.17 8.08
N THR A 456 11.94 11.36 7.78
CA THR A 456 13.23 11.82 8.29
C THR A 456 13.06 12.21 9.75
N MET A 457 13.73 11.50 10.67
CA MET A 457 13.76 11.85 12.08
C MET A 457 15.16 12.29 12.45
N ARG A 458 15.27 13.45 13.12
CA ARG A 458 16.55 13.87 13.69
C ARG A 458 16.61 13.45 15.14
N LEU A 459 17.72 12.83 15.52
CA LEU A 459 18.02 12.47 16.89
C LEU A 459 19.34 13.08 17.30
N LEU A 460 19.41 13.50 18.54
CA LEU A 460 20.62 13.99 19.18
C LEU A 460 21.34 12.81 19.84
N HIS A 461 22.62 12.63 19.50
CA HIS A 461 23.45 11.63 20.15
C HIS A 461 23.74 12.06 21.61
N ALA A 462 23.25 11.33 22.60
CA ALA A 462 23.25 11.74 24.00
C ALA A 462 24.63 12.08 24.57
N LYS A 463 25.68 11.32 24.21
CA LYS A 463 27.07 11.57 24.67
C LYS A 463 27.78 12.73 23.96
N THR A 464 27.47 12.96 22.68
CA THR A 464 28.25 13.90 21.84
C THR A 464 27.50 15.19 21.56
N GLU A 465 26.20 15.25 21.89
CA GLU A 465 25.30 16.35 21.60
C GLU A 465 25.30 16.75 20.10
N LYS A 466 25.61 15.79 19.22
CA LYS A 466 25.56 15.97 17.76
C LYS A 466 24.21 15.49 17.22
N LEU A 467 23.64 16.27 16.32
CA LEU A 467 22.41 15.90 15.63
C LEU A 467 22.75 14.95 14.48
N HIS A 468 21.95 13.89 14.35
CA HIS A 468 22.03 12.92 13.28
C HIS A 468 20.66 12.75 12.66
N GLU A 469 20.64 12.65 11.34
CA GLU A 469 19.43 12.33 10.56
C GLU A 469 19.33 10.81 10.40
N PHE A 470 18.16 10.29 10.69
CA PHE A 470 17.78 8.90 10.54
C PHE A 470 16.55 8.81 9.63
N PHE A 471 16.43 7.67 8.97
CA PHE A 471 15.44 7.43 7.92
C PHE A 471 14.72 6.11 8.24
N ASP A 472 13.39 6.15 8.41
CA ASP A 472 12.50 4.99 8.58
C ASP A 472 13.05 3.85 9.48
N ASP A 473 13.43 2.71 8.88
CA ASP A 473 13.89 1.49 9.55
C ASP A 473 15.28 1.63 10.21
N GLN A 474 15.96 2.74 9.95
CA GLN A 474 17.26 3.08 10.54
C GLN A 474 17.14 3.90 11.81
N ILE A 475 15.92 4.25 12.26
CA ILE A 475 15.71 4.97 13.52
C ILE A 475 16.10 4.03 14.68
N PRO A 476 17.20 4.32 15.41
CA PRO A 476 17.63 3.50 16.54
C PRO A 476 16.69 3.71 17.72
N GLU A 477 16.71 2.81 18.71
CA GLU A 477 16.06 3.03 20.01
C GLU A 477 16.44 4.41 20.59
N TYR A 478 15.44 5.19 21.00
CA TYR A 478 15.64 6.55 21.48
C TYR A 478 14.71 6.91 22.65
N ALA A 479 15.17 7.85 23.46
CA ALA A 479 14.33 8.54 24.44
C ALA A 479 13.72 9.80 23.81
N ILE A 480 12.52 10.18 24.24
CA ILE A 480 11.86 11.41 23.78
C ILE A 480 11.64 12.39 24.93
N LEU A 481 11.90 13.67 24.72
CA LEU A 481 11.66 14.71 25.72
C LEU A 481 10.31 15.38 25.50
N SER A 482 9.45 15.34 26.51
CA SER A 482 8.16 16.01 26.47
C SER A 482 8.30 17.53 26.39
N HIS A 483 7.40 18.13 25.62
CA HIS A 483 7.51 19.50 25.19
C HIS A 483 6.92 20.47 26.22
N THR A 484 7.82 21.18 26.91
CA THR A 484 7.49 22.25 27.85
C THR A 484 8.26 23.53 27.58
N TRP A 485 7.60 24.49 26.93
CA TRP A 485 8.03 25.89 26.95
C TRP A 485 8.17 26.40 28.40
N LEU A 486 9.28 27.09 28.68
CA LEU A 486 9.44 28.03 29.79
C LEU A 486 8.96 29.40 29.32
N ASP A 487 8.54 30.28 30.24
CA ASP A 487 7.76 31.51 29.97
C ASP A 487 8.40 32.58 29.07
N ASP A 488 9.63 32.38 28.58
CA ASP A 488 10.25 33.27 27.59
C ASP A 488 10.52 32.50 26.29
N GLU A 489 9.81 32.96 25.25
CA GLU A 489 9.86 32.50 23.87
C GLU A 489 11.28 32.62 23.32
N VAL A 490 11.96 31.48 23.28
CA VAL A 490 13.23 31.41 22.60
C VAL A 490 13.00 30.91 21.18
N LYS A 491 13.24 31.80 20.21
CA LYS A 491 13.40 31.43 18.80
C LYS A 491 14.50 30.38 18.66
N PHE A 492 14.52 29.66 17.52
CA PHE A 492 15.49 28.64 17.07
C PHE A 492 16.99 28.87 17.42
N GLN A 493 17.37 30.06 17.89
CA GLN A 493 18.71 30.43 18.30
C GLN A 493 19.09 30.21 19.77
N ASP A 494 18.19 29.97 20.73
CA ASP A 494 18.62 29.58 22.09
C ASP A 494 18.13 28.19 22.51
N MET A 495 18.87 27.17 22.08
CA MET A 495 18.95 25.89 22.77
C MET A 495 19.07 26.16 24.28
N ASN A 496 18.11 25.75 25.12
CA ASN A 496 18.34 25.75 26.57
C ASN A 496 19.29 24.58 26.90
N PRO A 497 20.59 24.83 27.09
CA PRO A 497 21.57 23.74 27.14
C PRO A 497 21.37 22.89 28.40
N GLY A 498 20.77 23.45 29.46
CA GLY A 498 20.48 22.74 30.70
C GLY A 498 19.43 21.65 30.53
N LYS A 499 18.34 21.93 29.81
CA LYS A 499 17.24 20.97 29.60
C LYS A 499 17.67 19.85 28.64
N ILE A 500 18.36 20.19 27.55
CA ILE A 500 18.86 19.21 26.58
C ILE A 500 19.92 18.30 27.22
N ARG A 501 20.87 18.89 27.97
CA ARG A 501 21.90 18.12 28.67
C ARG A 501 21.32 17.21 29.74
N GLY A 502 20.33 17.68 30.50
CA GLY A 502 19.63 16.83 31.47
C GLY A 502 18.95 15.64 30.78
N CYS A 503 18.26 15.87 29.67
CA CYS A 503 17.65 14.79 28.87
C CYS A 503 18.68 13.78 28.37
N CYS A 504 19.82 14.25 27.85
CA CYS A 504 20.90 13.38 27.41
C CYS A 504 21.49 12.56 28.58
N GLN A 505 21.63 13.17 29.76
CA GLN A 505 22.14 12.48 30.94
C GLN A 505 21.19 11.38 31.43
N GLU A 506 19.89 11.63 31.44
CA GLU A 506 18.91 10.58 31.79
C GLU A 506 18.86 9.47 30.74
N ALA A 507 18.88 9.80 29.45
CA ALA A 507 18.95 8.79 28.39
C ALA A 507 20.17 7.87 28.54
N ILE A 508 21.34 8.44 28.88
CA ILE A 508 22.54 7.65 29.16
C ILE A 508 22.36 6.74 30.38
N ARG A 509 21.64 7.17 31.43
CA ARG A 509 21.35 6.33 32.61
C ARG A 509 20.40 5.19 32.27
N ASP A 510 19.45 5.42 31.38
CA ASP A 510 18.52 4.42 30.88
C ASP A 510 19.12 3.51 29.78
N GLY A 511 20.37 3.75 29.40
CA GLY A 511 21.10 2.93 28.42
C GLY A 511 20.85 3.30 26.96
N LEU A 512 20.22 4.44 26.70
CA LEU A 512 19.87 4.92 25.36
C LEU A 512 20.94 5.88 24.82
N GLU A 513 21.30 5.70 23.54
CA GLU A 513 22.32 6.52 22.89
C GLU A 513 21.74 7.75 22.18
N TRP A 514 20.44 7.74 21.90
CA TRP A 514 19.77 8.72 21.07
C TRP A 514 18.61 9.37 21.82
N VAL A 515 18.46 10.68 21.65
CA VAL A 515 17.33 11.43 22.20
C VAL A 515 16.67 12.30 21.14
N TRP A 516 15.34 12.36 21.19
CA TRP A 516 14.57 13.32 20.42
C TRP A 516 14.13 14.46 21.31
N VAL A 517 14.40 15.69 20.86
CA VAL A 517 13.98 16.92 21.52
C VAL A 517 13.49 17.87 20.45
N ASP A 518 12.20 18.18 20.48
CA ASP A 518 11.48 19.07 19.57
C ASP A 518 12.31 20.31 19.14
N THR A 519 12.96 20.97 20.10
CA THR A 519 13.64 22.26 19.90
C THR A 519 14.86 22.15 18.97
N CYS A 520 15.54 20.99 18.94
CA CYS A 520 16.72 20.78 18.10
C CYS A 520 16.54 19.70 17.03
N CYS A 521 15.51 18.88 17.14
CA CYS A 521 15.21 17.80 16.19
C CYS A 521 14.20 18.24 15.12
N ILE A 522 13.49 19.35 15.31
CA ILE A 522 12.59 19.96 14.31
C ILE A 522 13.14 21.32 13.85
N ASP A 523 13.22 21.55 12.55
CA ASP A 523 13.55 22.85 11.97
C ASP A 523 12.26 23.63 11.83
N SER A 524 11.90 24.33 12.90
CA SER A 524 10.73 25.21 12.91
C SER A 524 10.79 26.35 11.88
N THR A 525 11.95 26.60 11.23
CA THR A 525 12.06 27.56 10.13
C THR A 525 11.66 26.97 8.78
N SER A 526 11.57 25.64 8.67
CA SER A 526 11.02 24.91 7.54
C SER A 526 9.55 24.61 7.79
N SER A 527 8.65 25.31 7.09
CA SER A 527 7.20 25.07 7.22
C SER A 527 6.78 23.66 6.82
N THR A 528 7.54 23.01 5.92
CA THR A 528 7.33 21.63 5.50
C THR A 528 7.71 20.66 6.60
N GLU A 529 8.91 20.80 7.17
CA GLU A 529 9.38 19.92 8.23
C GLU A 529 8.54 20.08 9.51
N LEU A 530 8.12 21.32 9.81
CA LEU A 530 7.24 21.59 10.94
C LEU A 530 5.89 20.86 10.78
N GLN A 531 5.32 20.82 9.57
CA GLN A 531 4.06 20.13 9.30
C GLN A 531 4.23 18.59 9.35
N GLU A 532 5.33 18.07 8.82
CA GLU A 532 5.70 16.65 8.89
C GLU A 532 5.90 16.19 10.35
N ALA A 533 6.60 17.00 11.14
CA ALA A 533 6.80 16.75 12.56
C ALA A 533 5.48 16.75 13.32
N ILE A 534 4.56 17.69 13.03
CA ILE A 534 3.21 17.71 13.63
C ILE A 534 2.43 16.44 13.32
N ASN A 535 2.49 15.96 12.07
CA ASN A 535 1.77 14.77 11.63
C ASN A 535 2.39 13.47 12.18
N SER A 536 3.68 13.46 12.48
CA SER A 536 4.43 12.27 12.95
C SER A 536 4.58 12.20 14.47
N MET A 537 4.24 13.27 15.20
CA MET A 537 4.56 13.42 16.61
C MET A 537 3.96 12.32 17.49
N TYR A 538 2.71 11.92 17.23
CA TYR A 538 2.07 10.84 17.99
C TYR A 538 2.85 9.52 17.86
N ASP A 539 3.29 9.19 16.65
CA ASP A 539 4.07 7.98 16.37
C ASP A 539 5.49 8.08 16.96
N TRP A 540 6.12 9.25 16.90
CA TRP A 540 7.42 9.47 17.55
C TRP A 540 7.36 9.35 19.08
N TYR A 541 6.27 9.79 19.71
CA TYR A 541 6.06 9.53 21.13
C TYR A 541 5.75 8.05 21.39
N GLY A 542 4.95 7.40 20.55
CA GLY A 542 4.58 5.99 20.68
C GLY A 542 5.73 5.00 20.50
N ASN A 543 6.66 5.30 19.59
CA ASN A 543 7.81 4.46 19.26
C ASN A 543 9.04 4.74 20.14
N SER A 544 8.99 5.74 21.02
CA SER A 544 10.07 5.99 21.97
C SER A 544 10.12 4.90 23.06
N GLU A 545 11.33 4.53 23.48
CA GLU A 545 11.54 3.59 24.59
C GLU A 545 11.08 4.20 25.92
N VAL A 546 11.26 5.53 26.05
CA VAL A 546 10.84 6.29 27.22
C VAL A 546 10.59 7.76 26.85
N CYS A 547 9.51 8.30 27.37
CA CYS A 547 9.25 9.73 27.37
C CYS A 547 9.64 10.35 28.72
N TYR A 548 10.40 11.45 28.69
CA TYR A 548 10.78 12.24 29.86
C TYR A 548 9.92 13.50 29.96
N ALA A 549 9.06 13.58 30.97
CA ALA A 549 8.34 14.81 31.32
C ALA A 549 9.11 15.61 32.37
N TYR A 550 9.89 16.60 31.92
CA TYR A 550 10.65 17.49 32.79
C TYR A 550 9.78 18.63 33.36
N LEU A 551 9.57 18.61 34.67
CA LEU A 551 8.70 19.51 35.42
C LEU A 551 9.51 20.60 36.15
N ALA A 552 9.95 21.61 35.40
CA ALA A 552 10.84 22.65 35.96
C ALA A 552 10.23 23.51 37.10
N ASP A 553 8.91 23.44 37.32
CA ASP A 553 8.21 24.10 38.44
C ASP A 553 7.95 23.20 39.66
N VAL A 554 8.46 21.97 39.64
CA VAL A 554 8.34 21.01 40.73
C VAL A 554 9.67 20.91 41.48
N PRO A 555 9.74 21.37 42.75
CA PRO A 555 10.96 21.25 43.56
C PRO A 555 11.31 19.80 43.90
N ALA A 556 12.62 19.54 44.09
CA ALA A 556 13.07 18.20 44.48
C ALA A 556 12.52 17.72 45.82
N GLY A 557 12.26 16.41 45.89
CA GLY A 557 11.75 15.74 47.10
C GLY A 557 10.29 16.05 47.45
N GLN A 558 9.52 16.62 46.51
CA GLN A 558 8.07 16.79 46.66
C GLN A 558 7.34 15.45 46.61
N ASP A 559 6.39 15.25 47.53
CA ASP A 559 5.45 14.13 47.49
C ASP A 559 4.28 14.46 46.55
N ALA A 560 4.22 13.76 45.43
CA ALA A 560 3.18 13.93 44.40
C ALA A 560 1.76 13.66 44.93
N HIS A 561 1.60 12.78 45.92
CA HIS A 561 0.29 12.40 46.43
C HIS A 561 -0.37 13.49 47.28
N ARG A 562 0.41 14.41 47.86
CA ARG A 562 -0.11 15.50 48.70
C ARG A 562 -1.05 16.41 47.90
N PRO A 563 -2.26 16.71 48.38
CA PRO A 563 -3.25 17.52 47.63
C PRO A 563 -2.76 18.92 47.26
N ASP A 564 -1.85 19.50 48.04
CA ASP A 564 -1.32 20.85 47.85
C ASP A 564 0.03 20.90 47.12
N SER A 565 0.55 19.74 46.67
CA SER A 565 1.87 19.61 46.05
C SER A 565 2.05 20.50 44.82
N LYS A 566 3.29 20.91 44.58
CA LYS A 566 3.68 21.63 43.37
C LYS A 566 3.58 20.73 42.13
N PHE A 567 3.73 19.42 42.30
CA PHE A 567 3.48 18.43 41.26
C PHE A 567 2.07 18.57 40.68
N ARG A 568 1.02 18.46 41.50
CA ARG A 568 -0.39 18.56 41.04
C ARG A 568 -0.76 19.91 40.41
N LYS A 569 0.04 20.94 40.70
CA LYS A 569 -0.13 22.31 40.18
C LYS A 569 0.87 22.62 39.07
N SER A 570 1.63 21.64 38.61
CA SER A 570 2.62 21.85 37.55
C SER A 570 1.91 22.29 36.29
N ARG A 571 2.49 23.30 35.63
CA ARG A 571 2.01 23.81 34.34
C ARG A 571 1.96 22.72 33.25
N TRP A 572 2.69 21.62 33.43
CA TRP A 572 2.65 20.47 32.51
C TRP A 572 1.24 19.90 32.37
N PHE A 573 0.46 19.85 33.46
CA PHE A 573 -0.90 19.29 33.47
C PHE A 573 -1.97 20.21 32.87
N THR A 574 -1.65 21.49 32.63
CA THR A 574 -2.64 22.51 32.20
C THR A 574 -2.50 22.93 30.74
N ARG A 575 -1.80 22.15 29.90
CA ARG A 575 -1.49 22.50 28.50
C ARG A 575 -2.27 21.65 27.48
N GLY A 576 -2.57 22.25 26.32
CA GLY A 576 -3.34 21.60 25.24
C GLY A 576 -2.61 20.46 24.51
N TRP A 577 -1.28 20.38 24.61
CA TRP A 577 -0.45 19.35 23.97
C TRP A 577 -0.06 18.18 24.90
N THR A 578 -0.42 18.25 26.19
CA THR A 578 -0.12 17.22 27.19
C THR A 578 -0.74 15.86 26.84
N LEU A 579 -1.80 15.83 26.01
CA LEU A 579 -2.54 14.62 25.72
C LEU A 579 -1.72 13.60 24.90
N GLN A 580 -0.97 14.03 23.89
CA GLN A 580 -0.17 13.10 23.07
C GLN A 580 1.05 12.60 23.85
N GLU A 581 1.69 13.48 24.61
CA GLU A 581 2.86 13.17 25.45
C GLU A 581 2.51 12.24 26.63
N LEU A 582 1.27 12.33 27.12
CA LEU A 582 0.74 11.48 28.19
C LEU A 582 0.26 10.12 27.69
N LEU A 583 -0.41 10.09 26.52
CA LEU A 583 -1.10 8.90 26.01
C LEU A 583 -0.26 8.04 25.06
N ALA A 584 0.55 8.64 24.20
CA ALA A 584 1.24 7.91 23.14
C ALA A 584 2.39 7.03 23.67
N PRO A 585 3.28 7.52 24.56
CA PRO A 585 4.40 6.71 25.04
C PRO A 585 3.95 5.51 25.87
N THR A 586 4.58 4.37 25.64
CA THR A 586 4.40 3.17 26.47
C THR A 586 4.96 3.41 27.88
N SER A 587 6.08 4.13 27.99
CA SER A 587 6.73 4.50 29.26
C SER A 587 6.88 6.01 29.37
N LEU A 588 6.42 6.59 30.49
CA LEU A 588 6.52 8.02 30.77
C LEU A 588 7.07 8.25 32.19
N GLN A 589 8.22 8.89 32.28
CA GLN A 589 8.87 9.29 33.53
C GLN A 589 8.61 10.77 33.82
N LEU A 590 8.13 11.07 35.03
CA LEU A 590 7.94 12.43 35.51
C LEU A 590 9.14 12.83 36.37
N LEU A 591 9.84 13.87 35.96
CA LEU A 591 11.11 14.32 36.53
C LEU A 591 10.96 15.73 37.11
N ASP A 592 11.50 15.96 38.31
CA ASP A 592 11.47 17.28 38.95
C ASP A 592 12.49 18.27 38.34
N GLN A 593 12.54 19.51 38.85
CA GLN A 593 13.45 20.56 38.38
C GLN A 593 14.95 20.17 38.44
N ASP A 594 15.30 19.17 39.26
CA ASP A 594 16.67 18.70 39.48
C ASP A 594 16.90 17.34 38.78
N TRP A 595 15.99 16.93 37.88
CA TRP A 595 15.98 15.66 37.13
C TRP A 595 15.87 14.41 38.01
N ASN A 596 15.34 14.52 39.25
CA ASN A 596 15.04 13.33 40.05
C ASN A 596 13.69 12.75 39.65
N LEU A 597 13.61 11.42 39.65
CA LEU A 597 12.37 10.69 39.39
C LEU A 597 11.33 10.96 40.48
N VAL A 598 10.22 11.57 40.08
CA VAL A 598 9.02 11.73 40.92
C VAL A 598 8.17 10.46 40.87
N GLY A 599 8.08 9.84 39.69
CA GLY A 599 7.41 8.56 39.47
C GLY A 599 7.09 8.32 38.00
N TYR A 600 6.59 7.13 37.69
CA TYR A 600 6.06 6.81 36.37
C TYR A 600 4.58 7.21 36.27
N ARG A 601 4.12 7.47 35.04
CA ARG A 601 2.70 7.75 34.78
C ARG A 601 1.77 6.73 35.42
N ASP A 602 2.07 5.45 35.25
CA ASP A 602 1.18 4.35 35.67
C ASP A 602 1.10 4.26 37.20
N ASP A 603 2.19 4.55 37.91
CA ASP A 603 2.22 4.60 39.38
C ASP A 603 1.46 5.81 39.94
N LEU A 604 1.45 6.92 39.19
CA LEU A 604 0.84 8.18 39.56
C LEU A 604 -0.51 8.41 38.87
N ALA A 605 -1.11 7.41 38.23
CA ALA A 605 -2.29 7.57 37.37
C ALA A 605 -3.44 8.32 38.05
N GLN A 606 -3.80 7.97 39.29
CA GLN A 606 -4.84 8.66 40.08
C GLN A 606 -4.48 10.11 40.41
N VAL A 607 -3.20 10.38 40.67
CA VAL A 607 -2.68 11.72 40.95
C VAL A 607 -2.70 12.57 39.68
N VAL A 608 -2.31 11.99 38.54
CA VAL A 608 -2.31 12.63 37.22
C VAL A 608 -3.74 12.93 36.76
N GLU A 609 -4.65 11.95 36.81
CA GLU A 609 -6.08 12.10 36.47
C GLU A 609 -6.74 13.25 37.24
N SER A 610 -6.53 13.31 38.55
CA SER A 610 -7.06 14.37 39.40
C SER A 610 -6.41 15.74 39.17
N SER A 611 -5.25 15.80 38.51
CA SER A 611 -4.52 17.04 38.21
C SER A 611 -4.78 17.53 36.77
N THR A 612 -5.11 16.64 35.82
CA THR A 612 -5.44 17.00 34.42
C THR A 612 -6.92 17.30 34.20
N GLY A 613 -7.81 16.85 35.10
CA GLY A 613 -9.26 17.09 35.02
C GLY A 613 -9.98 16.28 33.93
N HIS A 614 -9.24 15.49 33.16
CA HIS A 614 -9.73 14.58 32.12
C HIS A 614 -8.82 13.34 32.08
N LEU A 615 -9.36 12.20 32.50
CA LEU A 615 -9.09 10.86 31.99
C LEU A 615 -10.34 10.01 32.27
#